data_AF-N1VYV4-F1
#
_entry.id   AF-N1VYV4-F1
#
_cell.length_a   1.000
_cell.length_b   1.000
_cell.length_c   1.000
_cell.angle_alpha   90.00
_cell.angle_beta   90.00
_cell.angle_gamma   90.00
#
_symmetry.space_group_name_H-M   'P 1'
#
loop_
_entity.id
_entity.type
_entity.pdbx_description
1 polymer ?
#
loop_
_entity_poly.entity_id
_entity_poly.type
_entity_poly.pdbx_seq_one_letter_code
_entity_poly.pdbx_strand_id
1 'polypeptide(L)'
;MKTNRTGIWIPVWIEKLNLSHSQTKLYAEIVSLHDKGGCFASNRYFGEVLGLKMDTISRLITSLKKLGLLEQTGFDGRRRYLRPIFSNPKAKEITLEKIALEKIPTQELKEVVETLQVRPTKNSNAGLEKIQPSFISTLEVQNKVQKKSPWEEFKSWSERTLSKSTHSQISNLPSPESLQGALNLIWKNWMETQNNIPLWKIPQM
;
A
#
# COMPACT_ATOMS: atom_id res chain seq x y z
N MET A 1 -20.50 11.58 19.40
CA MET A 1 -21.26 10.33 19.63
C MET A 1 -20.28 9.34 20.22
N LYS A 2 -20.45 8.95 21.50
CA LYS A 2 -19.63 7.88 22.07
C LYS A 2 -20.16 6.56 21.53
N THR A 3 -19.30 5.81 20.86
CA THR A 3 -19.64 4.53 20.27
C THR A 3 -19.13 3.44 21.20
N ASN A 4 -19.98 2.50 21.61
CA ASN A 4 -19.61 1.35 22.47
C ASN A 4 -18.78 0.30 21.70
N ARG A 5 -17.84 0.74 20.86
CA ARG A 5 -16.98 -0.15 20.09
C ARG A 5 -15.64 -0.31 20.79
N THR A 6 -15.15 -1.54 20.83
CA THR A 6 -13.85 -1.89 21.45
C THR A 6 -12.68 -1.62 20.51
N GLY A 7 -12.93 -1.43 19.21
CA GLY A 7 -11.88 -1.18 18.23
C GLY A 7 -12.40 -0.74 16.86
N ILE A 8 -11.44 -0.52 15.95
CA ILE A 8 -11.68 -0.27 14.53
C ILE A 8 -11.52 -1.60 13.80
N TRP A 9 -12.56 -2.04 13.09
CA TRP A 9 -12.48 -3.22 12.24
C TRP A 9 -11.90 -2.84 10.88
N ILE A 10 -10.87 -3.57 10.44
CA ILE A 10 -10.18 -3.32 9.17
C ILE A 10 -10.35 -4.56 8.29
N PRO A 11 -11.02 -4.45 7.12
CA PRO A 11 -11.07 -5.51 6.14
C PRO A 11 -9.68 -5.87 5.60
N VAL A 12 -9.45 -7.16 5.35
CA VAL A 12 -8.19 -7.68 4.78
C VAL A 12 -7.83 -7.02 3.45
N TRP A 13 -8.82 -6.67 2.62
CA TRP A 13 -8.56 -6.00 1.35
C TRP A 13 -8.04 -4.57 1.53
N ILE A 14 -8.37 -3.89 2.64
CA ILE A 14 -7.83 -2.56 2.97
C ILE A 14 -6.38 -2.68 3.46
N GLU A 15 -6.05 -3.71 4.25
CA GLU A 15 -4.68 -3.94 4.71
C GLU A 15 -3.70 -4.15 3.54
N LYS A 16 -4.19 -4.74 2.45
CA LYS A 16 -3.41 -4.98 1.23
C LYS A 16 -3.17 -3.73 0.37
N LEU A 17 -3.79 -2.58 0.67
CA LEU A 17 -3.65 -1.35 -0.12
C LEU A 17 -2.33 -0.58 0.14
N ASN A 18 -1.42 -1.10 0.96
CA ASN A 18 -0.14 -0.47 1.32
C ASN A 18 -0.28 1.00 1.77
N LEU A 19 -1.35 1.30 2.51
CA LEU A 19 -1.59 2.61 3.10
C LEU A 19 -0.82 2.77 4.43
N SER A 20 -0.53 4.01 4.83
CA SER A 20 -0.01 4.27 6.18
C SER A 20 -1.05 3.86 7.24
N HIS A 21 -0.60 3.48 8.44
CA HIS A 21 -1.50 3.02 9.52
C HIS A 21 -2.69 3.95 9.78
N SER A 22 -2.45 5.26 9.78
CA SER A 22 -3.50 6.27 9.98
C SER A 22 -4.46 6.35 8.80
N GLN A 23 -3.96 6.22 7.56
CA GLN A 23 -4.82 6.16 6.37
C GLN A 23 -5.65 4.88 6.36
N THR A 24 -5.06 3.72 6.67
CA THR A 24 -5.73 2.41 6.76
C THR A 24 -6.90 2.48 7.73
N LYS A 25 -6.64 2.94 8.96
CA LYS A 25 -7.69 3.08 10.00
C LYS A 25 -8.78 4.05 9.58
N LEU A 26 -8.42 5.19 9.01
CA LEU A 26 -9.37 6.20 8.57
C LEU A 26 -10.26 5.67 7.44
N TYR A 27 -9.64 5.01 6.45
CA TYR A 27 -10.35 4.48 5.31
C TYR A 27 -11.29 3.34 5.72
N ALA A 28 -10.84 2.43 6.60
CA ALA A 28 -11.68 1.38 7.17
C ALA A 28 -12.90 1.94 7.92
N GLU A 29 -12.71 2.99 8.73
CA GLU A 29 -13.82 3.65 9.42
C GLU A 29 -14.80 4.31 8.43
N ILE A 30 -14.30 4.96 7.38
CA ILE A 30 -15.14 5.54 6.32
C ILE A 30 -15.97 4.47 5.61
N VAL A 31 -15.36 3.33 5.25
CA VAL A 31 -16.05 2.19 4.63
C VAL A 31 -17.15 1.66 5.56
N SER A 32 -16.82 1.41 6.82
CA SER A 32 -17.78 0.92 7.83
C SER A 32 -18.98 1.86 8.02
N LEU A 33 -18.76 3.18 7.97
CA LEU A 33 -19.84 4.17 8.02
C LEU A 33 -20.63 4.23 6.72
N HIS A 34 -19.95 4.12 5.57
CA HIS A 34 -20.61 4.12 4.27
C HIS A 34 -21.58 2.95 4.12
N ASP A 35 -21.17 1.75 4.57
CA ASP A 35 -22.01 0.54 4.54
C ASP A 35 -23.27 0.66 5.42
N LYS A 36 -23.28 1.59 6.38
CA LYS A 36 -24.42 1.84 7.29
C LYS A 36 -25.35 2.97 6.83
N GLY A 37 -25.28 3.35 5.55
CA GLY A 37 -26.14 4.40 4.98
C GLY A 37 -25.40 5.70 4.62
N GLY A 38 -24.09 5.62 4.40
CA GLY A 38 -23.28 6.74 3.92
C GLY A 38 -22.44 7.42 5.00
N CYS A 39 -21.28 7.95 4.59
CA CYS A 39 -20.35 8.61 5.49
C CYS A 39 -20.52 10.14 5.47
N PHE A 40 -21.22 10.68 6.47
CA PHE A 40 -21.38 12.12 6.72
C PHE A 40 -20.60 12.62 7.96
N ALA A 41 -19.68 11.80 8.47
CA ALA A 41 -18.92 12.10 9.68
C ALA A 41 -17.97 13.29 9.50
N SER A 42 -17.84 14.08 10.57
CA SER A 42 -16.98 15.27 10.60
C SER A 42 -15.51 14.91 10.89
N ASN A 43 -14.59 15.85 10.65
CA ASN A 43 -13.18 15.65 11.00
C ASN A 43 -12.97 15.51 12.51
N ARG A 44 -13.83 16.15 13.30
CA ARG A 44 -13.84 16.00 14.75
C ARG A 44 -14.14 14.55 15.15
N TYR A 45 -15.15 13.93 14.56
CA TYR A 45 -15.48 12.53 14.83
C TYR A 45 -14.30 11.61 14.54
N PHE A 46 -13.68 11.72 13.36
CA PHE A 46 -12.52 10.89 13.02
C PHE A 46 -11.32 11.18 13.93
N GLY A 47 -11.11 12.44 14.31
CA GLY A 47 -10.05 12.80 15.25
C GLY A 47 -10.23 12.14 16.62
N GLU A 48 -11.46 12.12 17.13
CA GLU A 48 -11.81 11.43 18.39
C GLU A 48 -11.61 9.91 18.27
N VAL A 49 -12.04 9.29 17.16
CA VAL A 49 -11.92 7.83 16.95
C VAL A 49 -10.47 7.38 16.75
N LEU A 50 -9.66 8.17 16.04
CA LEU A 50 -8.27 7.80 15.71
C LEU A 50 -7.23 8.38 16.68
N GLY A 51 -7.63 9.28 17.59
CA GLY A 51 -6.70 10.01 18.46
C GLY A 51 -5.82 11.02 17.69
N LEU A 52 -6.34 11.62 16.63
CA LEU A 52 -5.60 12.53 15.74
C LEU A 52 -6.20 13.94 15.73
N LYS A 53 -5.37 14.94 15.46
CA LYS A 53 -5.84 16.33 15.25
C LYS A 53 -6.72 16.41 14.00
N MET A 54 -7.72 17.30 14.03
CA MET A 54 -8.67 17.49 12.92
C MET A 54 -7.96 17.88 11.61
N ASP A 55 -6.89 18.68 11.67
CA ASP A 55 -6.11 19.06 10.49
C ASP A 55 -5.38 17.87 9.87
N THR A 56 -4.90 16.95 10.71
CA THR A 56 -4.30 15.68 10.25
C THR A 56 -5.35 14.85 9.52
N ILE A 57 -6.57 14.75 10.05
CA ILE A 57 -7.68 14.08 9.37
C ILE A 57 -7.96 14.74 8.01
N SER A 58 -8.02 16.08 7.94
CA SER A 58 -8.20 16.79 6.67
C SER A 58 -7.15 16.40 5.64
N ARG A 59 -5.87 16.37 6.05
CA ARG A 59 -4.75 15.97 5.17
C ARG A 59 -4.86 14.50 4.73
N LEU A 60 -5.24 13.61 5.63
CA LEU A 60 -5.42 12.19 5.33
C LEU A 60 -6.57 11.97 4.33
N ILE A 61 -7.71 12.65 4.51
CA ILE A 61 -8.83 12.61 3.56
C ILE A 61 -8.38 13.09 2.18
N THR A 62 -7.67 14.22 2.11
CA THR A 62 -7.14 14.73 0.83
C THR A 62 -6.16 13.75 0.19
N SER A 63 -5.31 13.10 0.99
CA SER A 63 -4.39 12.08 0.49
C SER A 63 -5.13 10.85 -0.05
N LEU A 64 -6.17 10.35 0.64
CA LEU A 64 -7.00 9.24 0.16
C LEU A 64 -7.75 9.58 -1.13
N LYS A 65 -8.20 10.83 -1.28
CA LYS A 65 -8.79 11.33 -2.54
C LYS A 65 -7.78 11.31 -3.69
N LYS A 66 -6.55 11.79 -3.44
CA LYS A 66 -5.46 11.76 -4.44
C LYS A 66 -5.11 10.34 -4.87
N LEU A 67 -5.16 9.37 -3.96
CA LEU A 67 -4.96 7.96 -4.26
C LEU A 67 -6.13 7.33 -5.04
N GLY A 68 -7.24 8.06 -5.25
CA GLY A 68 -8.40 7.56 -5.98
C GLY A 68 -9.19 6.50 -5.21
N LEU A 69 -9.02 6.44 -3.88
CA LEU A 69 -9.75 5.53 -3.00
C LEU A 69 -10.99 6.18 -2.38
N LEU A 70 -11.09 7.50 -2.46
CA LEU A 70 -12.14 8.25 -1.78
C LEU A 70 -12.66 9.38 -2.68
N GLU A 71 -13.98 9.53 -2.72
CA GLU A 71 -14.66 10.65 -3.38
C GLU A 71 -15.49 11.43 -2.37
N GLN A 72 -15.69 12.72 -2.64
CA GLN A 72 -16.72 13.50 -1.97
C GLN A 72 -17.87 13.73 -2.95
N THR A 73 -19.01 13.11 -2.69
CA THR A 73 -20.17 13.12 -3.60
C THR A 73 -21.02 14.37 -3.48
N GLY A 74 -20.93 15.09 -2.35
CA GLY A 74 -21.71 16.29 -2.14
C GLY A 74 -21.33 17.06 -0.88
N PHE A 75 -21.88 18.26 -0.79
CA PHE A 75 -21.78 19.14 0.37
C PHE A 75 -23.06 19.96 0.52
N ASP A 76 -23.68 19.86 1.68
CA ASP A 76 -24.97 20.51 2.01
C ASP A 76 -24.77 21.76 2.89
N GLY A 77 -23.62 22.43 2.76
CA GLY A 77 -23.24 23.57 3.62
C GLY A 77 -22.83 23.18 5.05
N ARG A 78 -23.46 22.15 5.63
CA ARG A 78 -23.20 21.68 7.00
C ARG A 78 -22.48 20.33 7.05
N ARG A 79 -22.81 19.43 6.13
CA ARG A 79 -22.23 18.07 6.07
C ARG A 79 -21.67 17.81 4.69
N ARG A 80 -20.54 17.11 4.66
CA ARG A 80 -19.99 16.52 3.44
C ARG A 80 -20.37 15.05 3.38
N TYR A 81 -20.49 14.51 2.18
CA TYR A 81 -20.74 13.09 1.96
C TYR A 81 -19.49 12.48 1.33
N LEU A 82 -18.91 11.49 2.03
CA LEU A 82 -17.75 10.74 1.58
C LEU A 82 -18.20 9.36 1.05
N ARG A 83 -17.66 8.97 -0.10
CA ARG A 83 -17.91 7.69 -0.75
C ARG A 83 -16.58 6.97 -1.01
N PRO A 84 -16.35 5.78 -0.44
CA PRO A 84 -15.19 4.97 -0.80
C PRO A 84 -15.31 4.49 -2.26
N ILE A 85 -14.19 4.45 -2.96
CA ILE A 85 -14.12 3.96 -4.33
C ILE A 85 -13.42 2.59 -4.27
N PHE A 86 -14.17 1.54 -4.58
CA PHE A 86 -13.63 0.18 -4.72
C PHE A 86 -13.09 0.01 -6.15
N SER A 87 -11.98 0.69 -6.47
CA SER A 87 -11.33 0.52 -7.77
C SER A 87 -10.44 -0.71 -7.78
N ASN A 88 -10.58 -1.58 -8.77
CA ASN A 88 -9.52 -2.51 -9.16
C ASN A 88 -8.45 -1.69 -9.90
N PRO A 89 -7.18 -1.66 -9.45
CA PRO A 89 -6.14 -0.75 -9.99
C PRO A 89 -5.61 -1.19 -11.36
N LYS A 90 -6.47 -1.32 -12.38
CA LYS A 90 -6.09 -1.57 -13.78
C LYS A 90 -6.64 -0.57 -14.81
N ALA A 91 -7.21 0.56 -14.39
CA ALA A 91 -7.87 1.50 -15.31
C ALA A 91 -7.46 2.97 -15.16
N LYS A 92 -6.23 3.27 -14.70
CA LYS A 92 -5.73 4.66 -14.59
C LYS A 92 -4.32 4.85 -15.14
N GLU A 93 -4.00 4.20 -16.26
CA GLU A 93 -2.72 4.42 -16.96
C GLU A 93 -2.84 5.22 -18.27
N ILE A 94 -4.02 5.73 -18.66
CA ILE A 94 -4.17 6.44 -19.94
C ILE A 94 -5.02 7.70 -19.78
N THR A 95 -4.53 8.71 -19.07
CA THR A 95 -5.06 10.09 -19.20
C THR A 95 -4.11 11.18 -18.70
N LEU A 96 -2.79 10.99 -18.81
CA LEU A 96 -1.81 12.07 -18.55
C LEU A 96 -1.06 12.54 -19.81
N GLU A 97 -1.17 11.84 -20.93
CA GLU A 97 -0.35 12.12 -22.12
C GLU A 97 -1.02 13.01 -23.19
N LYS A 98 -2.25 13.48 -22.99
CA LYS A 98 -3.00 14.26 -24.01
C LYS A 98 -3.09 15.78 -23.76
N ILE A 99 -2.21 16.37 -22.94
CA ILE A 99 -2.11 17.84 -22.78
C ILE A 99 -0.82 18.41 -23.44
N ALA A 100 -0.01 17.57 -24.08
CA ALA A 100 1.20 18.01 -24.78
C ALA A 100 1.05 17.93 -26.30
N LEU A 101 0.12 18.70 -26.88
CA LEU A 101 0.30 19.25 -28.23
C LEU A 101 -0.69 20.38 -28.50
N GLU A 102 -0.17 21.44 -29.12
CA GLU A 102 -0.88 22.54 -29.80
C GLU A 102 -1.30 23.76 -28.96
N LYS A 103 -0.36 24.71 -28.80
CA LYS A 103 -0.30 25.92 -29.66
C LYS A 103 0.83 26.84 -29.17
N ILE A 104 1.90 26.93 -29.95
CA ILE A 104 2.97 27.94 -29.82
C ILE A 104 2.60 29.11 -30.74
N PRO A 105 2.72 30.36 -30.27
CA PRO A 105 3.49 31.34 -31.06
C PRO A 105 4.76 31.85 -30.37
N THR A 106 5.84 31.82 -31.14
CA THR A 106 7.25 32.15 -30.89
C THR A 106 7.51 33.64 -30.66
N GLN A 107 8.33 34.00 -29.67
CA GLN A 107 9.30 35.12 -29.75
C GLN A 107 10.57 34.78 -28.93
N GLU A 108 11.74 35.10 -29.51
CA GLU A 108 13.07 34.54 -29.22
C GLU A 108 13.93 35.30 -28.17
N LEU A 109 14.94 34.54 -27.68
CA LEU A 109 16.32 34.91 -27.27
C LEU A 109 16.59 35.65 -25.95
N LYS A 110 17.20 34.92 -25.00
CA LYS A 110 18.65 35.06 -24.64
C LYS A 110 19.09 34.04 -23.58
N GLU A 111 20.20 33.36 -23.87
CA GLU A 111 20.97 32.52 -22.95
C GLU A 111 21.61 33.36 -21.83
N VAL A 112 21.55 32.90 -20.58
CA VAL A 112 22.63 33.07 -19.59
C VAL A 112 22.60 31.88 -18.61
N VAL A 113 23.69 31.12 -18.62
CA VAL A 113 24.08 30.15 -17.58
C VAL A 113 24.65 30.94 -16.41
N GLU A 114 24.10 30.81 -15.20
CA GLU A 114 24.82 31.21 -13.99
C GLU A 114 24.36 30.43 -12.74
N THR A 115 25.22 29.49 -12.39
CA THR A 115 25.64 29.06 -11.04
C THR A 115 25.02 29.81 -9.84
N LEU A 116 24.28 29.08 -8.99
CA LEU A 116 23.95 29.56 -7.64
C LEU A 116 25.09 29.24 -6.67
N GLN A 117 25.90 30.26 -6.38
CA GLN A 117 26.89 30.25 -5.31
C GLN A 117 26.24 30.45 -3.93
N VAL A 118 26.75 29.67 -2.97
CA VAL A 118 26.60 29.79 -1.51
C VAL A 118 27.39 30.99 -0.99
N ARG A 119 26.93 31.65 0.10
CA ARG A 119 27.77 32.26 1.19
C ARG A 119 26.93 32.79 2.39
N PRO A 120 27.53 33.03 3.59
CA PRO A 120 27.07 32.40 4.86
C PRO A 120 27.05 33.32 6.13
N THR A 121 26.77 32.70 7.29
CA THR A 121 27.10 33.05 8.71
C THR A 121 26.20 34.08 9.43
N LYS A 122 25.82 33.99 10.73
CA LYS A 122 26.50 33.49 11.96
C LYS A 122 25.51 33.02 13.08
N ASN A 123 25.92 31.94 13.76
CA ASN A 123 25.92 31.61 15.21
C ASN A 123 24.57 31.50 15.97
N SER A 124 24.31 30.45 16.77
CA SER A 124 25.10 30.00 17.93
C SER A 124 25.20 28.47 18.07
N ASN A 125 26.36 28.02 18.55
CA ASN A 125 26.69 26.64 18.90
C ASN A 125 26.17 26.29 20.30
N ALA A 126 25.49 25.16 20.44
CA ALA A 126 25.44 24.39 21.68
C ALA A 126 25.30 22.90 21.36
N GLY A 127 26.40 22.15 21.53
CA GLY A 127 26.43 20.73 21.89
C GLY A 127 25.90 19.71 20.88
N LEU A 128 26.75 19.27 19.95
CA LEU A 128 26.65 17.96 19.32
C LEU A 128 27.37 16.94 20.22
N GLU A 129 26.62 16.10 20.92
CA GLU A 129 27.09 14.74 21.19
C GLU A 129 26.25 13.74 20.39
N LYS A 130 26.99 12.96 19.61
CA LYS A 130 26.54 11.86 18.77
C LYS A 130 26.09 10.73 19.68
N ILE A 131 24.92 10.16 19.39
CA ILE A 131 24.64 8.76 19.08
C ILE A 131 23.13 8.72 18.84
N GLN A 132 22.69 8.67 17.59
CA GLN A 132 21.34 8.18 17.30
C GLN A 132 21.43 6.66 17.25
N PRO A 133 20.85 5.92 18.22
CA PRO A 133 20.51 4.54 17.95
C PRO A 133 19.39 4.58 16.91
N SER A 134 19.64 4.02 15.72
CA SER A 134 18.58 3.69 14.79
C SER A 134 17.59 2.79 15.52
N PHE A 135 16.41 3.31 15.86
CA PHE A 135 15.33 2.50 16.42
C PHE A 135 14.84 1.55 15.32
N ILE A 136 15.41 0.35 15.27
CA ILE A 136 14.85 -0.75 14.49
C ILE A 136 13.62 -1.22 15.26
N SER A 137 12.45 -1.06 14.66
CA SER A 137 11.19 -1.52 15.23
C SER A 137 11.25 -3.04 15.41
N THR A 138 10.82 -3.55 16.58
CA THR A 138 10.81 -4.99 16.90
C THR A 138 10.01 -5.81 15.89
N LEU A 139 9.09 -5.18 15.15
CA LEU A 139 8.30 -5.80 14.08
C LEU A 139 9.10 -6.05 12.78
N GLU A 140 10.10 -5.21 12.48
CA GLU A 140 10.98 -5.41 11.30
C GLU A 140 11.96 -6.55 11.53
N VAL A 141 12.39 -6.76 12.78
CA VAL A 141 13.25 -7.88 13.17
C VAL A 141 12.51 -9.22 12.99
N GLN A 142 11.22 -9.29 13.31
CA GLN A 142 10.44 -10.54 13.18
C GLN A 142 10.14 -10.92 11.72
N ASN A 143 9.89 -9.95 10.85
CA ASN A 143 9.61 -10.20 9.42
C ASN A 143 10.88 -10.54 8.60
N LYS A 144 12.07 -10.14 9.06
CA LYS A 144 13.34 -10.62 8.49
C LYS A 144 13.71 -12.04 8.96
N VAL A 145 13.25 -12.44 10.14
CA VAL A 145 13.66 -13.70 10.79
C VAL A 145 12.89 -14.92 10.28
N GLN A 146 11.76 -14.78 9.57
CA GLN A 146 10.97 -15.95 9.10
C GLN A 146 10.42 -15.87 7.67
N LYS A 147 11.10 -15.22 6.73
CA LYS A 147 10.81 -15.52 5.31
C LYS A 147 11.46 -16.86 4.98
N LYS A 148 10.67 -17.94 4.99
CA LYS A 148 11.12 -19.24 4.48
C LYS A 148 11.62 -19.06 3.06
N SER A 149 12.72 -19.74 2.72
CA SER A 149 13.23 -19.67 1.35
C SER A 149 12.13 -20.15 0.38
N PRO A 150 11.96 -19.55 -0.82
CA PRO A 150 11.00 -20.04 -1.81
C PRO A 150 11.11 -21.55 -2.08
N TRP A 151 12.33 -22.08 -1.91
CA TRP A 151 12.60 -23.52 -2.00
C TRP A 151 11.99 -24.34 -0.86
N GLU A 152 12.04 -23.85 0.38
CA GLU A 152 11.42 -24.49 1.53
C GLU A 152 9.89 -24.45 1.44
N GLU A 153 9.35 -23.35 0.92
CA GLU A 153 7.91 -23.23 0.65
C GLU A 153 7.44 -24.24 -0.39
N PHE A 154 8.21 -24.43 -1.47
CA PHE A 154 7.93 -25.45 -2.46
C PHE A 154 8.03 -26.88 -1.92
N LYS A 155 9.01 -27.17 -1.06
CA LYS A 155 9.08 -28.47 -0.38
C LYS A 155 7.81 -28.73 0.43
N SER A 156 7.35 -27.75 1.22
CA SER A 156 6.10 -27.85 1.98
C SER A 156 4.86 -27.97 1.09
N TRP A 157 4.82 -27.26 -0.04
CA TRP A 157 3.73 -27.36 -1.01
C TRP A 157 3.69 -28.74 -1.70
N SER A 158 4.85 -29.27 -2.08
CA SER A 158 4.95 -30.56 -2.78
C SER A 158 4.51 -31.72 -1.90
N GLU A 159 4.75 -31.65 -0.58
CA GLU A 159 4.30 -32.64 0.40
C GLU A 159 2.77 -32.78 0.41
N ARG A 160 2.08 -31.66 0.25
CA ARG A 160 0.61 -31.58 0.33
C ARG A 160 -0.08 -31.86 -1.00
N THR A 161 0.61 -31.63 -2.12
CA THR A 161 -0.03 -31.56 -3.44
C THR A 161 0.39 -32.71 -4.36
N LEU A 162 1.64 -33.17 -4.26
CA LEU A 162 2.18 -34.21 -5.13
C LEU A 162 2.11 -35.58 -4.46
N SER A 163 2.35 -36.63 -5.24
CA SER A 163 2.45 -37.99 -4.71
C SER A 163 3.65 -38.14 -3.76
N LYS A 164 3.57 -39.10 -2.83
CA LYS A 164 4.65 -39.35 -1.84
C LYS A 164 6.01 -39.66 -2.49
N SER A 165 6.02 -40.37 -3.61
CA SER A 165 7.25 -40.69 -4.35
C SER A 165 7.84 -39.44 -5.00
N THR A 166 7.01 -38.61 -5.64
CA THR A 166 7.45 -37.34 -6.25
C THR A 166 7.94 -36.35 -5.20
N HIS A 167 7.23 -36.23 -4.06
CA HIS A 167 7.68 -35.40 -2.95
C HIS A 167 9.02 -35.89 -2.38
N SER A 168 9.19 -37.21 -2.20
CA SER A 168 10.46 -37.78 -1.74
C SER A 168 11.63 -37.49 -2.69
N GLN A 169 11.41 -37.49 -4.00
CA GLN A 169 12.41 -37.07 -4.97
C GLN A 169 12.79 -35.58 -4.79
N ILE A 170 11.82 -34.71 -4.55
CA ILE A 170 12.04 -33.27 -4.33
C ILE A 170 12.73 -33.00 -2.98
N SER A 171 12.33 -33.69 -1.91
CA SER A 171 12.87 -33.48 -0.56
C SER A 171 14.36 -33.81 -0.48
N ASN A 172 14.78 -34.84 -1.22
CA ASN A 172 16.17 -35.32 -1.28
C ASN A 172 17.11 -34.37 -2.03
N LEU A 173 16.58 -33.39 -2.78
CA LEU A 173 17.40 -32.44 -3.53
C LEU A 173 17.75 -31.20 -2.67
N PRO A 174 19.01 -30.72 -2.72
CA PRO A 174 19.46 -29.59 -1.93
C PRO A 174 19.00 -28.25 -2.52
N SER A 175 18.93 -28.13 -3.86
CA SER A 175 18.65 -26.88 -4.57
C SER A 175 17.71 -27.07 -5.76
N PRO A 176 17.01 -26.00 -6.19
CA PRO A 176 16.11 -26.04 -7.35
C PRO A 176 16.84 -26.30 -8.69
N GLU A 177 18.13 -26.01 -8.78
CA GLU A 177 18.93 -26.23 -10.00
C GLU A 177 19.16 -27.72 -10.28
N SER A 178 19.07 -28.57 -9.26
CA SER A 178 19.19 -30.03 -9.42
C SER A 178 17.93 -30.68 -9.97
N LEU A 179 16.83 -29.94 -10.17
CA LEU A 179 15.59 -30.47 -10.74
C LEU A 179 15.75 -30.70 -12.24
N GLN A 180 15.48 -31.92 -12.68
CA GLN A 180 15.53 -32.31 -14.09
C GLN A 180 14.17 -32.79 -14.60
N GLY A 181 13.93 -32.61 -15.90
CA GLY A 181 12.73 -33.07 -16.59
C GLY A 181 11.43 -32.52 -15.98
N ALA A 182 10.50 -33.43 -15.68
CA ALA A 182 9.16 -33.08 -15.17
C ALA A 182 9.19 -32.31 -13.84
N LEU A 183 10.17 -32.57 -12.97
CA LEU A 183 10.28 -31.89 -11.68
C LEU A 183 10.60 -30.39 -11.85
N ASN A 184 11.38 -30.04 -12.88
CA ASN A 184 11.70 -28.65 -13.20
C ASN A 184 10.47 -27.90 -13.72
N LEU A 185 9.65 -28.54 -14.55
CA LEU A 185 8.37 -27.98 -15.02
C LEU A 185 7.41 -27.70 -13.86
N ILE A 186 7.32 -28.62 -12.90
CA ILE A 186 6.49 -28.45 -11.69
C ILE A 186 6.97 -27.24 -10.88
N TRP A 187 8.29 -27.08 -10.69
CA TRP A 187 8.86 -25.92 -10.01
C TRP A 187 8.58 -24.60 -10.75
N LYS A 188 8.75 -24.56 -12.07
CA LYS A 188 8.46 -23.37 -12.89
C LYS A 188 6.98 -22.97 -12.81
N ASN A 189 6.07 -23.93 -12.98
CA ASN A 189 4.64 -23.69 -12.84
C ASN A 189 4.29 -23.20 -11.43
N TRP A 190 4.89 -23.78 -10.40
CA TRP A 190 4.68 -23.34 -9.02
C TRP A 190 5.16 -21.90 -8.81
N MET A 191 6.35 -21.54 -9.30
CA MET A 191 6.86 -20.17 -9.26
C MET A 191 5.95 -19.19 -10.01
N GLU A 192 5.40 -19.61 -11.15
CA GLU A 192 4.39 -18.82 -11.86
C GLU A 192 3.11 -18.64 -11.04
N THR A 193 2.66 -19.63 -10.27
CA THR A 193 1.50 -19.45 -9.36
C THR A 193 1.79 -18.52 -8.19
N GLN A 194 3.04 -18.43 -7.73
CA GLN A 194 3.42 -17.45 -6.71
C GLN A 194 3.46 -16.03 -7.28
N ASN A 195 3.81 -15.88 -8.56
CA ASN A 195 3.89 -14.59 -9.25
C ASN A 195 2.55 -14.14 -9.89
N ASN A 196 1.69 -15.07 -10.29
CA ASN A 196 0.37 -14.83 -10.86
C ASN A 196 -0.71 -15.32 -9.89
N ILE A 197 -1.35 -14.39 -9.18
CA ILE A 197 -2.60 -14.64 -8.45
C ILE A 197 -3.74 -14.66 -9.49
N PRO A 198 -4.39 -15.80 -9.79
CA PRO A 198 -5.41 -15.85 -10.83
C PRO A 198 -6.83 -15.56 -10.27
N LEU A 199 -7.59 -14.78 -11.04
CA LEU A 199 -8.87 -14.11 -10.70
C LEU A 199 -10.14 -15.00 -10.70
N TRP A 200 -10.07 -16.34 -10.61
CA TRP A 200 -11.23 -17.21 -10.91
C TRP A 200 -11.87 -17.97 -9.73
N LYS A 201 -11.53 -17.69 -8.47
CA LYS A 201 -12.32 -18.18 -7.32
C LYS A 201 -13.42 -17.18 -6.93
N ILE A 202 -14.52 -17.16 -7.69
CA ILE A 202 -15.82 -16.66 -7.22
C ILE A 202 -16.84 -17.76 -7.54
N PRO A 203 -17.45 -18.42 -6.54
CA PRO A 203 -18.56 -19.34 -6.79
C PRO A 203 -19.78 -18.52 -7.18
N GLN A 204 -20.37 -18.86 -8.33
CA GLN A 204 -21.66 -18.31 -8.76
C GLN A 204 -22.77 -18.93 -7.90
N MET A 205 -23.41 -18.12 -7.07
CA MET A 205 -24.81 -18.24 -6.68
C MET A 205 -25.41 -16.84 -6.55
#